data_AF-A0A9R1TGY8-F1
#
_entry.id   AF-A0A9R1TGY8-F1
#
_cell.length_a   1.000
_cell.length_b   1.000
_cell.length_c   1.000
_cell.angle_alpha   90.00
_cell.angle_beta   90.00
_cell.angle_gamma   90.00
#
_symmetry.space_group_name_H-M   'P 1'
#
loop_
_entity.id
_entity.type
_entity.pdbx_description
1 polymer ?
#
loop_
_entity_poly.entity_id
_entity_poly.type
_entity_poly.pdbx_seq_one_letter_code
_entity_poly.pdbx_strand_id
1 'polypeptide(L)'
;MVERFYHKYEPLITRKHHTCVGLGFELISRLNGLDDRFPGIKSGLYLVSCEETIGDIEGYVGGPPAADIGEKEHVLVCLKININGRSGVLILDPGYHVARVVTVMADKLYPHTGWFTQSDEPQCKKEYNYSLCTQDPDYVEWHERETRPGALERTQVALIYVARPYLTAIDVTERRNLVYNFRSLLARDTKGHVTAGLYFSLVLDNSQMFTIFYQTNDGKRKVKMPFNKFRATSKAPITDDELNMINKCARQMDLTPEDMRSLLTALATVMNDTSFVAQVLAINSRINTIAEDN
;
A
#
# COMPACT_ATOMS: atom_id res chain seq x y z
N MET A 1 2.28 17.54 -23.26
CA MET A 1 2.96 16.29 -23.69
C MET A 1 2.90 15.22 -22.62
N VAL A 2 3.25 15.52 -21.36
CA VAL A 2 3.16 14.60 -20.20
C VAL A 2 1.76 14.05 -19.99
N GLU A 3 0.73 14.90 -19.95
CA GLU A 3 -0.68 14.51 -19.78
C GLU A 3 -1.14 13.52 -20.87
N ARG A 4 -0.89 13.85 -22.14
CA ARG A 4 -1.18 12.96 -23.28
C ARG A 4 -0.45 11.62 -23.19
N PHE A 5 0.80 11.59 -22.69
CA PHE A 5 1.54 10.35 -22.49
C PHE A 5 0.96 9.54 -21.33
N TYR A 6 0.71 10.18 -20.20
CA TYR A 6 0.16 9.56 -19.00
C TYR A 6 -1.17 8.87 -19.28
N HIS A 7 -2.13 9.55 -19.90
CA HIS A 7 -3.43 8.96 -20.25
C HIS A 7 -3.35 7.83 -21.30
N LYS A 8 -2.27 7.76 -22.07
CA LYS A 8 -2.04 6.69 -23.06
C LYS A 8 -1.13 5.58 -22.55
N TYR A 9 -0.52 5.76 -21.38
CA TYR A 9 0.36 4.77 -20.82
C TYR A 9 -0.49 3.62 -20.28
N GLU A 10 -0.16 2.40 -20.73
CA GLU A 10 -0.76 1.15 -20.29
C GLU A 10 0.20 0.48 -19.30
N PRO A 11 -0.11 0.48 -17.99
CA PRO A 11 0.75 -0.15 -17.00
C PRO A 11 0.80 -1.68 -17.19
N LEU A 12 2.00 -2.24 -17.09
CA LEU A 12 2.21 -3.68 -17.17
C LEU A 12 2.01 -4.33 -15.79
N ILE A 13 0.91 -5.06 -15.61
CA ILE A 13 0.74 -5.94 -14.45
C ILE A 13 1.47 -7.26 -14.69
N THR A 14 2.46 -7.56 -13.86
CA THR A 14 3.19 -8.83 -13.92
C THR A 14 3.28 -9.44 -12.53
N ARG A 15 3.51 -10.75 -12.43
CA ARG A 15 3.77 -11.43 -11.14
C ARG A 15 4.97 -10.88 -10.35
N LYS A 16 5.85 -10.11 -10.98
CA LYS A 16 7.00 -9.46 -10.34
C LYS A 16 6.72 -8.03 -9.85
N HIS A 17 5.57 -7.45 -10.23
CA HIS A 17 5.15 -6.11 -9.80
C HIS A 17 4.30 -6.25 -8.54
N HIS A 18 4.91 -5.96 -7.39
CA HIS A 18 4.28 -6.05 -6.06
C HIS A 18 3.52 -4.77 -5.69
N THR A 19 2.69 -4.26 -6.61
CA THR A 19 1.79 -3.13 -6.34
C THR A 19 0.50 -3.60 -5.69
N CYS A 20 -0.29 -2.69 -5.09
CA CYS A 20 -1.59 -3.04 -4.53
C CYS A 20 -2.51 -3.74 -5.55
N VAL A 21 -2.51 -3.28 -6.80
CA VAL A 21 -3.26 -3.88 -7.91
C VAL A 21 -2.73 -5.26 -8.27
N GLY A 22 -1.42 -5.40 -8.48
CA GLY A 22 -0.80 -6.70 -8.80
C GLY A 22 -1.01 -7.74 -7.70
N LEU A 23 -0.84 -7.34 -6.44
CA LEU A 23 -1.07 -8.19 -5.27
C LEU A 23 -2.54 -8.56 -5.11
N GLY A 24 -3.47 -7.64 -5.40
CA GLY A 24 -4.91 -7.90 -5.39
C GLY A 24 -5.30 -8.96 -6.41
N PHE A 25 -4.80 -8.86 -7.65
CA PHE A 25 -5.04 -9.87 -8.68
C PHE A 25 -4.44 -11.24 -8.33
N GLU A 26 -3.21 -11.27 -7.81
CA GLU A 26 -2.58 -12.52 -7.35
C GLU A 26 -3.40 -13.17 -6.22
N LEU A 27 -3.87 -12.38 -5.26
CA LEU A 27 -4.70 -12.86 -4.16
C LEU A 27 -6.03 -13.45 -4.68
N ILE A 28 -6.74 -12.74 -5.56
CA ILE A 28 -7.96 -13.26 -6.20
C ILE A 28 -7.66 -14.57 -6.95
N SER A 29 -6.58 -14.61 -7.74
CA SER A 29 -6.21 -15.82 -8.48
C SER A 29 -5.98 -17.02 -7.58
N ARG A 30 -5.36 -16.83 -6.40
CA ARG A 30 -5.14 -17.90 -5.43
C ARG A 30 -6.43 -18.33 -4.74
N LEU A 31 -7.25 -17.37 -4.31
CA LEU A 31 -8.51 -17.63 -3.62
C LEU A 31 -9.55 -18.28 -4.52
N ASN A 32 -9.50 -18.04 -5.84
CA ASN A 32 -10.34 -18.73 -6.82
C ASN A 32 -10.12 -20.26 -6.81
N GLY A 33 -8.96 -20.74 -6.38
CA GLY A 33 -8.71 -22.18 -6.20
C GLY A 33 -9.49 -22.80 -5.03
N LEU A 34 -10.17 -22.00 -4.21
CA LEU A 34 -11.00 -22.46 -3.10
C LEU A 34 -12.45 -22.74 -3.51
N ASP A 35 -12.84 -22.49 -4.76
CA ASP A 35 -14.23 -22.60 -5.23
C ASP A 35 -14.78 -24.04 -5.11
N ASP A 36 -13.94 -25.06 -5.31
CA ASP A 36 -14.32 -26.46 -5.10
C ASP A 36 -14.77 -26.74 -3.65
N ARG A 37 -14.17 -26.04 -2.68
CA ARG A 37 -14.47 -26.18 -1.25
C ARG A 37 -15.56 -25.20 -0.80
N PHE A 38 -15.62 -24.03 -1.41
CA PHE A 38 -16.59 -22.96 -1.10
C PHE A 38 -17.24 -22.46 -2.40
N PRO A 39 -18.24 -23.19 -2.92
CA PRO A 39 -18.85 -22.87 -4.21
C PRO A 39 -19.37 -21.44 -4.27
N GLY A 40 -19.00 -20.71 -5.32
CA GLY A 40 -19.43 -19.33 -5.56
C GLY A 40 -18.46 -18.28 -5.01
N ILE A 41 -17.39 -18.67 -4.31
CA ILE A 41 -16.36 -17.73 -3.83
C ILE A 41 -15.70 -17.00 -5.00
N LYS A 42 -15.46 -17.70 -6.12
CA LYS A 42 -14.84 -17.11 -7.31
C LYS A 42 -15.70 -15.98 -7.90
N SER A 43 -17.02 -16.15 -7.92
CA SER A 43 -17.94 -15.11 -8.41
C SER A 43 -18.13 -13.95 -7.45
N GLY A 44 -17.81 -14.15 -6.17
CA GLY A 44 -17.98 -13.14 -5.13
C GLY A 44 -16.76 -12.24 -4.89
N LEU A 45 -15.57 -12.66 -5.35
CA LEU A 45 -14.32 -11.93 -5.16
C LEU A 45 -14.09 -10.88 -6.25
N TYR A 46 -13.82 -9.64 -5.86
CA TYR A 46 -13.51 -8.56 -6.79
C TYR A 46 -12.63 -7.47 -6.15
N LEU A 47 -11.96 -6.68 -6.99
CA LEU A 47 -11.25 -5.49 -6.53
C LEU A 47 -12.25 -4.37 -6.20
N VAL A 48 -11.97 -3.62 -5.15
CA VAL A 48 -12.70 -2.41 -4.75
C VAL A 48 -11.72 -1.24 -4.70
N SER A 49 -12.21 -0.04 -4.97
CA SER A 49 -11.38 1.16 -4.84
C SER A 49 -11.37 1.66 -3.41
N CYS A 50 -10.25 2.29 -3.05
CA CYS A 50 -10.08 2.98 -1.79
C CYS A 50 -9.51 4.38 -2.02
N GLU A 51 -10.13 5.33 -1.35
CA GLU A 51 -9.82 6.74 -1.38
C GLU A 51 -9.40 7.16 0.03
N GLU A 52 -8.10 7.45 0.22
CA GLU A 52 -7.50 7.61 1.55
C GLU A 52 -7.46 9.08 1.97
N THR A 53 -7.32 9.97 1.00
CA THR A 53 -7.29 11.42 1.20
C THR A 53 -8.67 12.04 0.90
N ILE A 54 -9.64 11.85 1.80
CA ILE A 54 -10.96 12.50 1.70
C ILE A 54 -11.10 13.58 2.78
N GLY A 55 -11.25 14.83 2.33
CA GLY A 55 -11.47 15.99 3.21
C GLY A 55 -12.93 16.13 3.69
N ASP A 56 -13.89 15.82 2.82
CA ASP A 56 -15.32 15.87 3.11
C ASP A 56 -15.98 14.52 2.75
N ILE A 57 -16.27 13.71 3.77
CA ILE A 57 -16.91 12.40 3.61
C ILE A 57 -18.34 12.57 3.12
N GLU A 58 -19.10 13.51 3.69
CA GLU A 58 -20.53 13.67 3.39
C GLU A 58 -20.76 14.10 1.95
N GLY A 59 -19.88 14.96 1.42
CA GLY A 59 -19.89 15.38 0.02
C GLY A 59 -19.39 14.32 -0.96
N TYR A 60 -18.62 13.33 -0.51
CA TYR A 60 -18.07 12.26 -1.36
C TYR A 60 -19.05 11.09 -1.54
N VAL A 61 -19.84 10.78 -0.52
CA VAL A 61 -20.81 9.68 -0.55
C VAL A 61 -22.12 10.09 -1.24
N GLY A 62 -23.00 9.13 -1.55
CA GLY A 62 -24.29 9.39 -2.22
C GLY A 62 -24.32 9.00 -3.70
N GLY A 63 -23.42 8.11 -4.10
CA GLY A 63 -23.34 7.58 -5.45
C GLY A 63 -22.02 6.86 -5.71
N PRO A 64 -21.90 6.15 -6.84
CA PRO A 64 -20.64 5.53 -7.22
C PRO A 64 -19.52 6.58 -7.35
N PRO A 65 -18.30 6.27 -6.91
CA PRO A 65 -17.17 7.19 -7.02
C PRO A 65 -16.94 7.50 -8.50
N ALA A 66 -16.74 8.77 -8.80
CA ALA A 66 -16.50 9.25 -10.16
C ALA A 66 -15.31 8.50 -10.78
N ALA A 67 -15.52 7.97 -11.99
CA ALA A 67 -14.52 7.13 -12.67
C ALA A 67 -13.35 7.96 -13.24
N ASP A 68 -13.58 9.25 -13.42
CA ASP A 68 -12.75 10.23 -14.12
C ASP A 68 -12.20 11.34 -13.20
N ILE A 69 -12.78 11.54 -12.02
CA ILE A 69 -12.46 12.65 -11.11
C ILE A 69 -11.61 12.20 -9.90
N GLY A 70 -11.74 10.94 -9.46
CA GLY A 70 -11.06 10.46 -8.26
C GLY A 70 -9.68 9.87 -8.53
N GLU A 71 -8.61 10.47 -7.98
CA GLU A 71 -7.38 9.73 -7.71
C GLU A 71 -7.69 8.60 -6.74
N LYS A 72 -7.74 7.37 -7.26
CA LYS A 72 -7.94 6.18 -6.44
C LYS A 72 -6.57 5.65 -6.04
N GLU A 73 -6.14 6.09 -4.86
CA GLU A 73 -4.81 5.85 -4.32
C GLU A 73 -4.53 4.36 -4.10
N HIS A 74 -5.58 3.58 -3.80
CA HIS A 74 -5.41 2.20 -3.37
C HIS A 74 -6.56 1.27 -3.81
N VAL A 75 -6.28 -0.04 -3.80
CA VAL A 75 -7.27 -1.09 -4.09
C VAL A 75 -7.18 -2.22 -3.08
N LEU A 76 -8.34 -2.79 -2.77
CA LEU A 76 -8.46 -3.95 -1.88
C LEU A 76 -9.21 -5.08 -2.59
N VAL A 77 -9.11 -6.29 -2.05
CA VAL A 77 -9.98 -7.40 -2.46
C VAL A 77 -11.18 -7.45 -1.52
N CYS A 78 -12.38 -7.51 -2.10
CA CYS A 78 -13.65 -7.62 -1.39
C CYS A 78 -14.34 -8.94 -1.72
N LEU A 79 -15.05 -9.49 -0.74
CA LEU A 79 -16.05 -10.55 -0.92
C LEU A 79 -17.33 -10.16 -0.18
N LYS A 80 -18.45 -10.04 -0.91
CA LYS A 80 -19.77 -9.90 -0.26
C LYS A 80 -20.16 -11.21 0.41
N ILE A 81 -20.66 -11.11 1.63
CA ILE A 81 -21.11 -12.25 2.43
C ILE A 81 -22.53 -12.03 2.94
N ASN A 82 -23.25 -13.14 3.10
CA ASN A 82 -24.51 -13.19 3.83
C ASN A 82 -24.42 -14.33 4.84
N ILE A 83 -24.59 -14.01 6.13
CA ILE A 83 -24.52 -14.97 7.23
C ILE A 83 -25.85 -14.95 7.97
N ASN A 84 -26.65 -16.00 7.79
CA ASN A 84 -27.99 -16.13 8.39
C ASN A 84 -28.89 -14.92 8.10
N GLY A 85 -28.92 -14.45 6.84
CA GLY A 85 -29.71 -13.29 6.42
C GLY A 85 -29.05 -11.94 6.69
N ARG A 86 -27.89 -11.92 7.36
CA ARG A 86 -27.17 -10.69 7.72
C ARG A 86 -26.10 -10.39 6.68
N SER A 87 -26.19 -9.23 6.05
CA SER A 87 -25.23 -8.79 5.03
C SER A 87 -23.93 -8.29 5.65
N GLY A 88 -22.83 -8.51 4.94
CA GLY A 88 -21.53 -7.96 5.25
C GLY A 88 -20.57 -8.08 4.08
N VAL A 89 -19.33 -7.64 4.31
CA VAL A 89 -18.22 -7.80 3.37
C VAL A 89 -16.98 -8.30 4.11
N LEU A 90 -16.17 -9.09 3.41
CA LEU A 90 -14.80 -9.38 3.82
C LEU A 90 -13.86 -8.50 3.01
N ILE A 91 -12.97 -7.80 3.69
CA ILE A 91 -11.95 -6.94 3.10
C ILE A 91 -10.58 -7.59 3.33
N LEU A 92 -9.83 -7.73 2.25
CA LEU A 92 -8.45 -8.22 2.27
C LEU A 92 -7.56 -7.16 1.62
N ASP A 93 -6.59 -6.69 2.39
CA ASP A 93 -5.69 -5.62 1.96
C ASP A 93 -4.23 -6.09 1.86
N PRO A 94 -3.84 -6.71 0.73
CA PRO A 94 -2.47 -7.10 0.55
C PRO A 94 -1.55 -5.89 0.29
N GLY A 95 -2.07 -4.71 -0.09
CA GLY A 95 -1.28 -3.51 -0.41
C GLY A 95 -0.87 -2.70 0.83
N TYR A 96 -1.73 -2.61 1.85
CA TYR A 96 -1.41 -2.03 3.17
C TYR A 96 -0.99 -3.05 4.21
N HIS A 97 -0.96 -4.32 3.82
CA HIS A 97 -0.31 -5.35 4.63
C HIS A 97 -1.09 -5.61 5.91
N VAL A 98 -2.41 -5.54 5.82
CA VAL A 98 -3.31 -5.90 6.90
C VAL A 98 -3.23 -7.41 7.04
N ALA A 99 -2.61 -7.88 8.12
CA ALA A 99 -2.28 -9.28 8.36
C ALA A 99 -3.49 -10.14 8.79
N ARG A 100 -4.67 -9.80 8.28
CA ARG A 100 -5.94 -10.47 8.57
C ARG A 100 -7.00 -10.13 7.53
N VAL A 101 -8.00 -10.99 7.45
CA VAL A 101 -9.27 -10.67 6.80
C VAL A 101 -10.08 -9.79 7.75
N VAL A 102 -10.55 -8.65 7.27
CA VAL A 102 -11.42 -7.75 8.03
C VAL A 102 -12.87 -8.03 7.64
N THR A 103 -13.68 -8.46 8.61
CA THR A 103 -15.10 -8.74 8.39
C THR A 103 -15.93 -7.54 8.81
N VAL A 104 -16.68 -6.96 7.88
CA VAL A 104 -17.54 -5.80 8.11
C VAL A 104 -18.99 -6.24 7.98
N MET A 105 -19.63 -6.59 9.11
CA MET A 105 -21.06 -6.88 9.16
C MET A 105 -21.89 -5.59 9.28
N ALA A 106 -23.03 -5.53 8.60
CA ALA A 106 -23.94 -4.39 8.64
C ALA A 106 -24.55 -4.13 10.04
N ASP A 107 -24.78 -5.19 10.80
CA ASP A 107 -25.31 -5.11 12.18
C ASP A 107 -24.23 -4.86 13.24
N LYS A 108 -22.94 -4.81 12.84
CA LYS A 108 -21.76 -4.70 13.72
C LYS A 108 -21.65 -5.81 14.77
N LEU A 109 -22.40 -6.90 14.64
CA LEU A 109 -22.32 -8.05 15.54
C LEU A 109 -21.33 -9.09 15.02
N TYR A 110 -20.91 -10.02 15.88
CA TYR A 110 -20.05 -11.13 15.48
C TYR A 110 -20.59 -11.82 14.21
N PRO A 111 -19.74 -12.05 13.17
CA PRO A 111 -18.27 -11.98 13.17
C PRO A 111 -17.62 -10.64 12.77
N HIS A 112 -18.26 -9.50 13.00
CA HIS A 112 -17.68 -8.17 12.74
C HIS A 112 -16.31 -7.99 13.42
N THR A 113 -15.36 -7.42 12.68
CA THR A 113 -14.02 -7.07 13.16
C THR A 113 -14.03 -5.66 13.72
N GLY A 114 -14.03 -5.54 15.04
CA GLY A 114 -13.89 -4.26 15.74
C GLY A 114 -12.49 -3.65 15.58
N TRP A 115 -12.16 -2.66 16.42
CA TRP A 115 -10.83 -2.08 16.46
C TRP A 115 -9.74 -3.15 16.64
N PHE A 116 -8.67 -3.03 15.85
CA PHE A 116 -7.50 -3.88 16.00
C PHE A 116 -6.21 -3.10 15.78
N THR A 117 -5.15 -3.53 16.47
CA THR A 117 -3.81 -2.97 16.30
C THR A 117 -3.20 -3.45 14.98
N GLN A 118 -2.94 -2.52 14.06
CA GLN A 118 -2.19 -2.79 12.83
C GLN A 118 -0.68 -2.82 13.11
N SER A 119 -0.19 -1.89 13.92
CA SER A 119 1.20 -1.85 14.34
C SER A 119 1.35 -1.24 15.73
N ASP A 120 2.21 -1.83 16.54
CA ASP A 120 2.60 -1.31 17.84
C ASP A 120 4.12 -1.21 17.89
N GLU A 121 4.63 0.00 17.63
CA GLU A 121 6.05 0.29 17.69
C GLU A 121 6.32 1.34 18.77
N PRO A 122 7.52 1.36 19.40
CA PRO A 122 7.80 2.26 20.53
C PRO A 122 7.54 3.75 20.26
N GLN A 123 7.58 4.17 18.99
CA GLN A 123 7.34 5.56 18.59
C GLN A 123 5.95 5.82 18.01
N CYS A 124 5.17 4.77 17.73
CA CYS A 124 3.90 4.89 17.02
C CYS A 124 3.05 3.63 17.17
N LYS A 125 1.84 3.79 17.70
CA LYS A 125 0.79 2.78 17.64
C LYS A 125 -0.22 3.18 16.56
N LYS A 126 -0.60 2.23 15.70
CA LYS A 126 -1.64 2.39 14.67
C LYS A 126 -2.72 1.34 14.88
N GLU A 127 -3.97 1.80 14.91
CA GLU A 127 -5.15 0.95 15.08
C GLU A 127 -6.16 1.23 13.97
N TYR A 128 -6.80 0.17 13.47
CA TYR A 128 -7.78 0.26 12.40
C TYR A 128 -9.16 -0.24 12.84
N ASN A 129 -10.20 0.34 12.27
CA ASN A 129 -11.56 -0.15 12.33
C ASN A 129 -12.27 0.08 11.01
N TYR A 130 -13.15 -0.86 10.64
CA TYR A 130 -13.88 -0.81 9.39
C TYR A 130 -15.37 -0.95 9.67
N SER A 131 -16.18 -0.05 9.13
CA SER A 131 -17.64 -0.10 9.27
C SER A 131 -18.32 0.34 7.99
N LEU A 132 -19.51 -0.19 7.69
CA LEU A 132 -20.33 0.39 6.63
C LEU A 132 -20.64 1.84 6.96
N CYS A 133 -20.53 2.70 5.94
CA CYS A 133 -20.92 4.09 6.05
C CYS A 133 -22.42 4.16 6.36
N THR A 134 -22.78 5.04 7.30
CA THR A 134 -24.17 5.18 7.75
C THR A 134 -25.03 5.92 6.74
N GLN A 135 -24.43 6.82 5.97
CA GLN A 135 -25.09 7.64 4.94
C GLN A 135 -25.26 6.86 3.63
N ASP A 136 -24.26 6.05 3.28
CA ASP A 136 -24.25 5.26 2.04
C ASP A 136 -23.61 3.87 2.27
N PRO A 137 -24.42 2.81 2.52
CA PRO A 137 -23.92 1.46 2.78
C PRO A 137 -23.15 0.80 1.63
N ASP A 138 -23.09 1.43 0.47
CA ASP A 138 -22.21 1.03 -0.63
C ASP A 138 -20.73 1.32 -0.33
N TYR A 139 -20.45 2.10 0.70
CA TYR A 139 -19.10 2.40 1.20
C TYR A 139 -18.81 1.71 2.53
N VAL A 140 -17.56 1.29 2.69
CA VAL A 140 -16.94 0.97 3.98
C VAL A 140 -16.04 2.14 4.36
N GLU A 141 -16.25 2.69 5.55
CA GLU A 141 -15.34 3.61 6.19
C GLU A 141 -14.22 2.81 6.87
N TRP A 142 -12.97 3.11 6.52
CA TRP A 142 -11.79 2.64 7.20
C TRP A 142 -11.23 3.76 8.08
N HIS A 143 -11.39 3.60 9.38
CA HIS A 143 -10.90 4.52 10.40
C HIS A 143 -9.50 4.12 10.84
N GLU A 144 -8.55 5.04 10.78
CA GLU A 144 -7.21 4.93 11.35
C GLU A 144 -7.10 5.81 12.61
N ARG A 145 -6.50 5.25 13.67
CA ARG A 145 -6.01 6.00 14.83
C ARG A 145 -4.51 5.82 14.95
N GLU A 146 -3.80 6.92 15.02
CA GLU A 146 -2.35 6.97 15.24
C GLU A 146 -2.03 7.67 16.56
N THR A 147 -1.36 6.95 17.45
CA THR A 147 -0.96 7.44 18.77
C THR A 147 0.56 7.43 18.88
N ARG A 148 1.16 8.58 19.17
CA ARG A 148 2.61 8.72 19.38
C ARG A 148 2.90 9.27 20.78
N PRO A 149 3.99 8.82 21.44
CA PRO A 149 4.37 9.37 22.75
C PRO A 149 4.54 10.89 22.68
N GLY A 150 3.81 11.61 23.54
CA GLY A 150 3.90 13.07 23.63
C GLY A 150 3.19 13.87 22.52
N ALA A 151 2.41 13.21 21.65
CA ALA A 151 1.58 13.88 20.64
C ALA A 151 0.09 13.58 20.86
N LEU A 152 -0.77 14.45 20.35
CA LEU A 152 -2.21 14.18 20.27
C LEU A 152 -2.49 13.02 19.31
N GLU A 153 -3.49 12.22 19.65
CA GLU A 153 -4.01 11.18 18.76
C GLU A 153 -4.45 11.81 17.43
N ARG A 154 -4.05 11.19 16.33
CA ARG A 154 -4.47 11.58 14.99
C ARG A 154 -5.44 10.55 14.46
N THR A 155 -6.51 11.01 13.84
CA THR A 155 -7.50 10.16 13.20
C THR A 155 -7.62 10.49 11.73
N GLN A 156 -7.77 9.47 10.90
CA GLN A 156 -8.03 9.59 9.47
C GLN A 156 -9.13 8.61 9.08
N VAL A 157 -9.91 8.95 8.06
CA VAL A 157 -10.92 8.06 7.50
C VAL A 157 -10.66 7.95 6.00
N ALA A 158 -10.56 6.72 5.52
CA ALA A 158 -10.58 6.37 4.11
C ALA A 158 -11.95 5.78 3.76
N LEU A 159 -12.38 5.91 2.51
CA LEU A 159 -13.59 5.28 2.01
C LEU A 159 -13.24 4.17 1.03
N ILE A 160 -13.97 3.06 1.11
CA ILE A 160 -13.83 1.91 0.22
C ILE A 160 -15.17 1.65 -0.42
N TYR A 161 -15.25 1.82 -1.74
CA TYR A 161 -16.50 1.58 -2.47
C TYR A 161 -16.68 0.08 -2.78
N VAL A 162 -17.63 -0.56 -2.09
CA VAL A 162 -17.83 -2.02 -2.11
C VAL A 162 -19.04 -2.48 -2.92
N ALA A 163 -19.85 -1.58 -3.46
CA ALA A 163 -21.09 -1.94 -4.16
C ALA A 163 -20.87 -2.83 -5.39
N ARG A 164 -19.79 -2.60 -6.14
CA ARG A 164 -19.48 -3.28 -7.41
C ARG A 164 -17.97 -3.37 -7.67
N PRO A 165 -17.54 -4.24 -8.61
CA PRO A 165 -16.14 -4.35 -9.00
C PRO A 165 -15.52 -3.05 -9.50
N TYR A 166 -14.29 -2.80 -9.10
CA TYR A 166 -13.46 -1.70 -9.58
C TYR A 166 -12.69 -2.11 -10.84
N LEU A 167 -13.26 -1.76 -12.00
CA LEU A 167 -12.78 -2.24 -13.31
C LEU A 167 -11.60 -1.43 -13.88
N THR A 168 -11.33 -0.24 -13.36
CA THR A 168 -10.28 0.67 -13.85
C THR A 168 -9.05 0.72 -12.94
N ALA A 169 -8.85 -0.30 -12.10
CA ALA A 169 -7.70 -0.40 -11.17
C ALA A 169 -6.34 -0.28 -11.87
N ILE A 170 -6.21 -0.80 -13.09
CA ILE A 170 -4.98 -0.68 -13.89
C ILE A 170 -4.84 0.75 -14.43
N ASP A 171 -5.89 1.27 -15.05
CA ASP A 171 -5.86 2.60 -15.69
C ASP A 171 -5.69 3.75 -14.70
N VAL A 172 -6.16 3.60 -13.48
CA VAL A 172 -6.13 4.67 -12.48
C VAL A 172 -5.08 4.38 -11.42
N THR A 173 -5.28 3.36 -10.58
CA THR A 173 -4.38 3.11 -9.43
C THR A 173 -2.99 2.64 -9.84
N GLU A 174 -2.87 1.68 -10.76
CA GLU A 174 -1.55 1.22 -11.18
C GLU A 174 -0.80 2.30 -11.97
N ARG A 175 -1.51 3.05 -12.81
CA ARG A 175 -0.93 4.18 -13.54
C ARG A 175 -0.41 5.25 -12.59
N ARG A 176 -1.15 5.54 -11.51
CA ARG A 176 -0.75 6.49 -10.46
C ARG A 176 0.55 6.10 -9.76
N ASN A 177 0.75 4.80 -9.52
CA ASN A 177 1.95 4.25 -8.89
C ASN A 177 3.25 4.55 -9.66
N LEU A 178 3.18 4.75 -10.99
CA LEU A 178 4.35 5.01 -11.83
C LEU A 178 5.22 6.17 -11.30
N VAL A 179 4.57 7.23 -10.83
CA VAL A 179 5.23 8.48 -10.44
C VAL A 179 5.01 8.85 -8.99
N TYR A 180 4.34 8.00 -8.21
CA TYR A 180 4.15 8.23 -6.77
C TYR A 180 5.51 8.54 -6.12
N ASN A 181 5.58 9.43 -5.14
CA ASN A 181 6.89 9.85 -4.62
C ASN A 181 7.41 8.93 -3.50
N PHE A 182 6.60 8.01 -2.99
CA PHE A 182 7.03 7.02 -2.01
C PHE A 182 7.25 5.65 -2.67
N ARG A 183 8.33 4.97 -2.28
CA ARG A 183 8.70 3.65 -2.79
C ARG A 183 8.98 2.72 -1.63
N SER A 184 8.49 1.48 -1.73
CA SER A 184 8.75 0.44 -0.75
C SER A 184 8.93 -0.92 -1.44
N LEU A 185 9.74 -1.77 -0.83
CA LEU A 185 9.87 -3.19 -1.17
C LEU A 185 9.88 -3.98 0.13
N LEU A 186 8.87 -4.81 0.32
CA LEU A 186 8.52 -5.35 1.63
C LEU A 186 8.34 -6.87 1.59
N ALA A 187 8.88 -7.54 2.61
CA ALA A 187 8.72 -8.97 2.86
C ALA A 187 7.75 -9.25 4.00
N ARG A 188 7.19 -10.46 4.00
CA ARG A 188 6.07 -10.85 4.86
C ARG A 188 6.26 -12.20 5.50
N ASP A 189 5.61 -12.37 6.65
CA ASP A 189 5.31 -13.70 7.17
C ASP A 189 4.04 -14.30 6.52
N THR A 190 3.72 -15.53 6.89
CA THR A 190 2.54 -16.26 6.39
C THR A 190 1.20 -15.69 6.88
N LYS A 191 1.22 -14.78 7.87
CA LYS A 191 0.03 -14.08 8.35
C LYS A 191 -0.16 -12.74 7.65
N GLY A 192 0.83 -12.28 6.88
CA GLY A 192 0.81 -11.02 6.15
C GLY A 192 1.51 -9.87 6.88
N HIS A 193 2.09 -10.10 8.07
CA HIS A 193 2.83 -9.07 8.80
C HIS A 193 4.12 -8.73 8.06
N VAL A 194 4.48 -7.45 8.06
CA VAL A 194 5.71 -6.98 7.43
C VAL A 194 6.92 -7.32 8.30
N THR A 195 7.81 -8.16 7.80
CA THR A 195 8.98 -8.69 8.53
C THR A 195 10.26 -7.96 8.19
N ALA A 196 10.47 -7.61 6.92
CA ALA A 196 11.66 -6.90 6.46
C ALA A 196 11.33 -6.05 5.24
N GLY A 197 12.24 -5.15 4.87
CA GLY A 197 12.09 -4.36 3.67
C GLY A 197 12.91 -3.09 3.68
N LEU A 198 12.72 -2.33 2.61
CA LEU A 198 13.24 -0.98 2.48
C LEU A 198 12.15 -0.04 1.96
N TYR A 199 12.23 1.23 2.34
CA TYR A 199 11.36 2.28 1.81
C TYR A 199 12.05 3.64 1.81
N PHE A 200 11.61 4.54 0.94
CA PHE A 200 12.12 5.90 0.81
C PHE A 200 11.12 6.80 0.09
N SER A 201 11.26 8.10 0.31
CA SER A 201 10.58 9.14 -0.46
C SER A 201 11.56 9.76 -1.44
N LEU A 202 11.10 10.05 -2.65
CA LEU A 202 11.82 10.86 -3.63
C LEU A 202 11.83 12.31 -3.17
N VAL A 203 13.02 12.88 -3.02
CA VAL A 203 13.20 14.30 -2.65
C VAL A 203 14.26 14.94 -3.54
N LEU A 204 14.06 16.24 -3.87
CA LEU A 204 15.06 17.07 -4.52
C LEU A 204 16.13 17.50 -3.52
N ASP A 205 16.85 16.53 -2.96
CA ASP A 205 17.98 16.79 -2.09
C ASP A 205 19.08 15.75 -2.35
N ASN A 206 20.32 16.19 -2.29
CA ASN A 206 21.51 15.35 -2.35
C ASN A 206 21.63 14.42 -1.12
N SER A 207 20.77 14.59 -0.12
CA SER A 207 20.69 13.78 1.09
C SER A 207 19.69 12.61 1.01
N GLN A 208 19.30 12.13 -0.19
CA GLN A 208 18.34 11.04 -0.31
C GLN A 208 18.71 9.83 0.57
N MET A 209 17.84 9.53 1.53
CA MET A 209 17.96 8.42 2.46
C MET A 209 16.92 7.36 2.15
N PHE A 210 17.26 6.10 2.41
CA PHE A 210 16.28 5.04 2.54
C PHE A 210 16.30 4.50 3.96
N THR A 211 15.18 3.93 4.38
CA THR A 211 15.09 3.14 5.60
C THR A 211 15.14 1.67 5.23
N ILE A 212 16.02 0.91 5.85
CA ILE A 212 16.04 -0.55 5.79
C ILE A 212 15.66 -1.12 7.16
N PHE A 213 14.93 -2.22 7.17
CA PHE A 213 14.51 -2.84 8.41
C PHE A 213 14.32 -4.35 8.28
N TYR A 214 14.39 -5.02 9.43
CA TYR A 214 14.16 -6.46 9.54
C TYR A 214 13.68 -6.82 10.95
N GLN A 215 13.02 -7.96 11.09
CA GLN A 215 12.50 -8.45 12.35
C GLN A 215 13.59 -9.17 13.16
N THR A 216 13.68 -8.88 14.45
CA THR A 216 14.47 -9.64 15.44
C THR A 216 13.59 -10.18 16.55
N ASN A 217 14.18 -10.98 17.44
CA ASN A 217 13.51 -11.48 18.64
C ASN A 217 13.04 -10.34 19.56
N ASP A 218 13.79 -9.22 19.57
CA ASP A 218 13.50 -8.03 20.39
C ASP A 218 12.62 -7.00 19.66
N GLY A 219 12.04 -7.36 18.51
CA GLY A 219 11.23 -6.46 17.70
C GLY A 219 11.88 -6.04 16.38
N LYS A 220 11.31 -5.03 15.74
CA LYS A 220 11.77 -4.58 14.41
C LYS A 220 12.96 -3.64 14.56
N ARG A 221 14.10 -3.97 13.93
CA ARG A 221 15.28 -3.10 13.83
C ARG A 221 15.15 -2.25 12.56
N LYS A 222 15.31 -0.93 12.68
CA LYS A 222 15.23 0.03 11.56
C LYS A 222 16.44 0.94 11.55
N VAL A 223 16.99 1.22 10.37
CA VAL A 223 18.05 2.22 10.19
C VAL A 223 17.84 3.00 8.91
N LYS A 224 18.12 4.30 8.98
CA LYS A 224 18.19 5.18 7.82
C LYS A 224 19.62 5.21 7.28
N MET A 225 19.79 4.97 5.98
CA MET A 225 21.07 5.00 5.29
C MET A 225 21.00 5.91 4.07
N PRO A 226 22.06 6.65 3.74
CA PRO A 226 22.11 7.44 2.53
C PRO A 226 22.37 6.55 1.31
N PHE A 227 21.72 6.84 0.18
CA PHE A 227 21.98 6.13 -1.07
C PHE A 227 23.43 6.30 -1.56
N ASN A 228 24.06 7.43 -1.25
CA ASN A 228 25.41 7.74 -1.71
C ASN A 228 26.48 6.70 -1.30
N LYS A 229 26.27 5.95 -0.21
CA LYS A 229 27.15 4.87 0.26
C LYS A 229 27.28 3.71 -0.73
N PHE A 230 26.27 3.52 -1.58
CA PHE A 230 26.20 2.41 -2.54
C PHE A 230 26.67 2.80 -3.95
N ARG A 231 27.22 4.02 -4.12
CA ARG A 231 27.83 4.45 -5.38
C ARG A 231 29.20 3.80 -5.54
N ALA A 232 29.53 3.42 -6.77
CA ALA A 232 30.88 2.95 -7.12
C ALA A 232 31.99 3.98 -6.77
N THR A 233 31.64 5.28 -6.80
CA THR A 233 32.54 6.39 -6.47
C THR A 233 32.47 6.82 -5.00
N SER A 234 31.72 6.12 -4.14
CA SER A 234 31.58 6.49 -2.74
C SER A 234 32.93 6.41 -2.02
N LYS A 235 33.26 7.45 -1.25
CA LYS A 235 34.40 7.44 -0.33
C LYS A 235 34.01 7.01 1.09
N ALA A 236 32.71 6.93 1.38
CA ALA A 236 32.20 6.49 2.67
C ALA A 236 32.02 4.97 2.64
N PRO A 237 32.80 4.20 3.42
CA PRO A 237 32.63 2.76 3.49
C PRO A 237 31.32 2.40 4.19
N ILE A 238 30.73 1.28 3.76
CA ILE A 238 29.67 0.60 4.51
C ILE A 238 30.34 -0.05 5.72
N THR A 239 29.85 0.22 6.92
CA THR A 239 30.43 -0.38 8.13
C THR A 239 30.02 -1.85 8.26
N ASP A 240 30.76 -2.64 9.05
CA ASP A 240 30.42 -4.05 9.28
C ASP A 240 29.01 -4.23 9.88
N ASP A 241 28.60 -3.30 10.75
CA ASP A 241 27.26 -3.29 11.34
C ASP A 241 26.18 -3.04 10.27
N GLU A 242 26.39 -2.07 9.39
CA GLU A 242 25.48 -1.77 8.28
C GLU A 242 25.37 -2.96 7.33
N LEU A 243 26.50 -3.58 6.99
CA LEU A 243 26.55 -4.76 6.13
C LEU A 243 25.81 -5.95 6.76
N ASN A 244 26.00 -6.20 8.06
CA ASN A 244 25.31 -7.25 8.80
C ASN A 244 23.78 -7.05 8.76
N MET A 245 23.31 -5.82 8.94
CA MET A 245 21.89 -5.51 8.86
C MET A 245 21.32 -5.67 7.45
N ILE A 246 22.04 -5.21 6.42
CA ILE A 246 21.65 -5.38 5.02
C ILE A 246 21.49 -6.87 4.70
N ASN A 247 22.44 -7.70 5.14
CA ASN A 247 22.40 -9.15 4.92
C ASN A 247 21.24 -9.82 5.68
N LYS A 248 20.93 -9.38 6.90
CA LYS A 248 19.77 -9.87 7.66
C LYS A 248 18.45 -9.50 6.99
N CYS A 249 18.34 -8.29 6.47
CA CYS A 249 17.20 -7.85 5.68
C CYS A 249 17.07 -8.67 4.39
N ALA A 250 18.14 -8.80 3.62
CA ALA A 250 18.18 -9.57 2.37
C ALA A 250 17.68 -11.01 2.58
N ARG A 251 18.17 -11.69 3.62
CA ARG A 251 17.73 -13.04 3.97
C ARG A 251 16.23 -13.15 4.25
N GLN A 252 15.65 -12.17 4.96
CA GLN A 252 14.20 -12.18 5.24
C GLN A 252 13.36 -11.78 4.02
N MET A 253 13.97 -11.12 3.03
CA MET A 253 13.37 -10.78 1.75
C MET A 253 13.55 -11.86 0.68
N ASP A 254 14.14 -13.01 1.04
CA ASP A 254 14.49 -14.08 0.11
C ASP A 254 15.41 -13.61 -1.04
N LEU A 255 16.34 -12.70 -0.70
CA LEU A 255 17.35 -12.17 -1.61
C LEU A 255 18.74 -12.63 -1.20
N THR A 256 19.59 -12.90 -2.19
CA THR A 256 21.03 -13.09 -1.93
C THR A 256 21.67 -11.75 -1.53
N PRO A 257 22.80 -11.77 -0.80
CA PRO A 257 23.58 -10.56 -0.55
C PRO A 257 23.94 -9.80 -1.83
N GLU A 258 24.25 -10.52 -2.90
CA GLU A 258 24.58 -9.97 -4.22
C GLU A 258 23.37 -9.28 -4.87
N ASP A 259 22.18 -9.89 -4.80
CA ASP A 259 20.94 -9.29 -5.33
C ASP A 259 20.57 -8.01 -4.57
N MET A 260 20.65 -8.05 -3.24
CA MET A 260 20.39 -6.87 -2.40
C MET A 260 21.39 -5.75 -2.68
N ARG A 261 22.68 -6.07 -2.82
CA ARG A 261 23.71 -5.09 -3.16
C ARG A 261 23.48 -4.50 -4.55
N SER A 262 23.11 -5.33 -5.51
CA SER A 262 22.80 -4.89 -6.88
C SER A 262 21.59 -3.97 -6.90
N LEU A 263 20.54 -4.31 -6.15
CA LEU A 263 19.35 -3.46 -5.97
C LEU A 263 19.72 -2.09 -5.36
N LEU A 264 20.44 -2.07 -4.24
CA LEU A 264 20.84 -0.83 -3.56
C LEU A 264 21.76 0.03 -4.43
N THR A 265 22.65 -0.60 -5.21
CA THR A 265 23.52 0.10 -6.16
C THR A 265 22.70 0.72 -7.30
N ALA A 266 21.77 -0.03 -7.89
CA ALA A 266 20.88 0.48 -8.94
C ALA A 266 20.02 1.64 -8.45
N LEU A 267 19.44 1.51 -7.24
CA LEU A 267 18.70 2.59 -6.60
C LEU A 267 19.59 3.82 -6.37
N ALA A 268 20.82 3.64 -5.87
CA ALA A 268 21.75 4.75 -5.68
C ALA A 268 22.13 5.46 -6.98
N THR A 269 22.23 4.73 -8.11
CA THR A 269 22.43 5.33 -9.43
C THR A 269 21.24 6.21 -9.82
N VAL A 270 20.02 5.68 -9.73
CA VAL A 270 18.79 6.41 -10.11
C VAL A 270 18.55 7.61 -9.19
N MET A 271 18.74 7.46 -7.88
CA MET A 271 18.52 8.53 -6.90
C MET A 271 19.55 9.67 -7.00
N ASN A 272 20.71 9.42 -7.61
CA ASN A 272 21.71 10.45 -7.86
C ASN A 272 21.50 11.17 -9.20
N ASP A 273 20.62 10.67 -10.07
CA ASP A 273 20.20 11.41 -11.26
C ASP A 273 19.15 12.46 -10.85
N THR A 274 19.64 13.63 -10.48
CA THR A 274 18.79 14.75 -10.03
C THR A 274 17.84 15.23 -11.12
N SER A 275 18.21 15.09 -12.41
CA SER A 275 17.34 15.44 -13.53
C SER A 275 16.17 14.47 -13.62
N PHE A 276 16.44 13.17 -13.54
CA PHE A 276 15.40 12.14 -13.50
C PHE A 276 14.47 12.33 -12.30
N VAL A 277 15.02 12.49 -11.09
CA VAL A 277 14.22 12.69 -9.87
C VAL A 277 13.34 13.95 -9.97
N ALA A 278 13.90 15.06 -10.48
CA ALA A 278 13.14 16.27 -10.73
C ALA A 278 11.98 16.07 -11.71
N GLN A 279 12.22 15.33 -12.80
CA GLN A 279 11.19 15.01 -13.78
C GLN A 279 10.08 14.16 -13.16
N VAL A 280 10.41 13.10 -12.40
CA VAL A 280 9.41 12.25 -11.74
C VAL A 280 8.56 13.07 -10.77
N LEU A 281 9.19 13.91 -9.94
CA LEU A 281 8.47 14.77 -8.99
C LEU A 281 7.60 15.82 -9.69
N ALA A 282 8.07 16.41 -10.80
CA ALA A 282 7.27 17.34 -11.60
C ALA A 282 6.07 16.65 -12.25
N ILE A 283 6.24 15.44 -12.78
CA ILE A 283 5.13 14.65 -13.33
C ILE A 283 4.13 14.28 -12.22
N ASN A 284 4.60 13.84 -11.06
CA ASN A 284 3.77 13.55 -9.88
C ASN A 284 2.93 14.76 -9.48
N SER A 285 3.57 15.93 -9.34
CA SER A 285 2.88 17.18 -9.00
C SER A 285 1.84 17.56 -10.07
N ARG A 286 2.16 17.38 -11.36
CA ARG A 286 1.22 17.71 -12.44
C ARG A 286 0.01 16.78 -12.46
N ILE A 287 0.19 15.49 -12.17
CA ILE A 287 -0.92 14.53 -12.07
C ILE A 287 -1.83 14.89 -10.89
N ASN A 288 -1.26 15.23 -9.73
CA ASN A 288 -2.06 15.71 -8.60
C ASN A 288 -2.91 16.93 -8.99
N THR A 289 -2.34 17.92 -9.68
CA THR A 289 -3.12 19.08 -10.15
C THR A 289 -4.23 18.69 -11.13
N ILE A 290 -3.98 17.76 -12.05
CA ILE A 290 -5.04 17.25 -12.96
C ILE A 290 -6.15 16.55 -12.16
N ALA A 291 -5.82 15.87 -11.08
CA ALA A 291 -6.80 15.23 -10.20
C ALA A 291 -7.57 16.22 -9.31
N GLU A 292 -6.93 17.32 -8.89
CA GLU A 292 -7.55 18.39 -8.09
C GLU A 292 -8.45 19.34 -8.91
N ASP A 293 -8.19 19.50 -10.21
CA ASP A 293 -8.94 20.39 -11.13
C ASP A 293 -10.23 19.75 -11.71
N ASN A 294 -10.51 18.47 -11.40
CA ASN A 294 -11.71 17.73 -11.84
C ASN A 294 -12.71 17.55 -10.70
#